data_AF-A0A969BCC2-F1
#
_entry.id   AF-A0A969BCC2-F1
#
_cell.length_a   1.000
_cell.length_b   1.000
_cell.length_c   1.000
_cell.angle_alpha   90.00
_cell.angle_beta   90.00
_cell.angle_gamma   90.00
#
_symmetry.space_group_name_H-M   'P 1'
#
loop_
_entity.id
_entity.type
_entity.pdbx_description
1 polymer ?
#
loop_
_entity_poly.entity_id
_entity_poly.type
_entity_poly.pdbx_seq_one_letter_code
_entity_poly.pdbx_strand_id
1 'polypeptide(L)'
;MLIDSSGMPHIYANNRHDLYLATGYLCARDRAWQMDLLRRVTMGELSEIFGEGFVNADKLLRSLGFAKKSLQIIDSLSTKELLILQAFKDGVNHYFNELDGRLPPEFAILGYKPRPWEMHHTLNLIGYMSWDLKVGWDQFFLLQLKERIDSSRFKQLLPNLAMHKDCVYPQKNISGPLLTEYYNAIETIDGLNLNVFSASNNWAVSGALSKTGKPLLAQRHAFGVLVPQHLVPNASGCTRQFKCCGPHASGGTLYRGRPQPKHCLGANQYLY
;
A
#
# COMPACT_ATOMS: atom_id res chain seq x y z
N MET A 1 -4.38 9.72 -23.66
CA MET A 1 -3.57 10.02 -22.46
C MET A 1 -2.64 11.18 -22.80
N LEU A 2 -2.41 12.10 -21.87
CA LEU A 2 -1.46 13.19 -22.06
C LEU A 2 -0.41 13.12 -20.95
N ILE A 3 0.87 13.24 -21.28
CA ILE A 3 1.95 13.31 -20.29
C ILE A 3 2.43 14.76 -20.27
N ASP A 4 2.45 15.38 -19.09
CA ASP A 4 2.97 16.75 -18.98
C ASP A 4 4.50 16.79 -18.92
N SER A 5 5.06 18.00 -18.89
CA SER A 5 6.52 18.23 -18.87
C SER A 5 7.24 17.60 -17.67
N SER A 6 6.51 17.28 -16.60
CA SER A 6 7.04 16.63 -15.40
C SER A 6 6.92 15.11 -15.46
N GLY A 7 6.52 14.55 -16.61
CA GLY A 7 6.29 13.11 -16.77
C GLY A 7 4.97 12.63 -16.17
N MET A 8 4.07 13.55 -15.77
CA MET A 8 2.82 13.18 -15.13
C MET A 8 1.79 12.67 -16.16
N PRO A 9 1.25 11.46 -16.01
CA PRO A 9 0.16 11.02 -16.86
C PRO A 9 -1.16 11.68 -16.43
N HIS A 10 -1.91 12.14 -17.43
CA HIS A 10 -3.30 12.60 -17.35
C HIS A 10 -4.17 11.65 -18.17
N ILE A 11 -4.96 10.84 -17.46
CA ILE A 11 -5.84 9.82 -18.05
C ILE A 11 -7.20 10.45 -18.32
N TYR A 12 -7.62 10.47 -19.59
CA TYR A 12 -8.98 10.83 -20.00
C TYR A 12 -9.67 9.58 -20.54
N ALA A 13 -10.84 9.27 -20.00
CA ALA A 13 -11.60 8.07 -20.35
C ALA A 13 -13.09 8.38 -20.48
N ASN A 14 -13.79 7.67 -21.37
CA ASN A 14 -15.23 7.81 -21.58
C ASN A 14 -16.06 6.98 -20.59
N ASN A 15 -15.45 5.98 -19.97
CA ASN A 15 -16.08 5.09 -19.00
C ASN A 15 -15.06 4.70 -17.91
N ARG A 16 -15.56 4.07 -16.83
CA ARG A 16 -14.72 3.65 -15.71
C ARG A 16 -13.78 2.51 -16.06
N HIS A 17 -14.18 1.61 -16.94
CA HIS A 17 -13.36 0.46 -17.31
C HIS A 17 -12.03 0.93 -17.93
N ASP A 18 -12.08 1.80 -18.94
CA ASP A 18 -10.90 2.32 -19.62
C ASP A 18 -10.01 3.14 -18.67
N LEU A 19 -10.62 3.86 -17.72
CA LEU A 19 -9.89 4.60 -16.70
C LEU A 19 -9.06 3.67 -15.82
N TYR A 20 -9.66 2.59 -15.29
CA TYR A 20 -8.96 1.66 -14.39
C TYR A 20 -7.95 0.81 -15.14
N LEU A 21 -8.24 0.42 -16.39
CA LEU A 21 -7.30 -0.25 -17.28
C LEU A 21 -6.07 0.63 -17.54
N ALA A 22 -6.27 1.88 -17.96
CA ALA A 22 -5.16 2.81 -18.19
C ALA A 22 -4.37 3.11 -16.90
N THR A 23 -5.05 3.13 -15.75
CA THR A 23 -4.41 3.30 -14.44
C THR A 23 -3.49 2.13 -14.10
N GLY A 24 -3.97 0.88 -14.27
CA GLY A 24 -3.16 -0.32 -14.06
C GLY A 24 -1.95 -0.38 -15.01
N TYR A 25 -2.17 -0.06 -16.29
CA TYR A 25 -1.10 -0.01 -17.29
C TYR A 25 0.01 0.99 -16.90
N LEU A 26 -0.37 2.20 -16.50
CA LEU A 26 0.60 3.23 -16.09
C LEU A 26 1.34 2.88 -14.81
N CYS A 27 0.65 2.29 -13.84
CA CYS A 27 1.30 1.81 -12.61
C CYS A 27 2.38 0.78 -12.95
N ALA A 28 2.05 -0.20 -13.80
CA ALA A 28 3.00 -1.20 -14.25
C ALA A 28 4.14 -0.56 -15.06
N ARG A 29 3.84 0.39 -15.96
CA ARG A 29 4.84 1.10 -16.76
C ARG A 29 5.91 1.75 -15.89
N ASP A 30 5.49 2.46 -14.87
CA ASP A 30 6.39 3.27 -14.06
C ASP A 30 7.03 2.46 -12.90
N ARG A 31 6.42 1.33 -12.50
CA ARG A 31 6.72 0.66 -11.23
C ARG A 31 6.75 -0.88 -11.31
N ALA A 32 6.89 -1.47 -12.50
CA ALA A 32 6.76 -2.91 -12.71
C ALA A 32 7.54 -3.77 -11.70
N TRP A 33 8.82 -3.48 -11.46
CA TRP A 33 9.63 -4.25 -10.52
C TRP A 33 9.17 -4.10 -9.07
N GLN A 34 8.85 -2.88 -8.64
CA GLN A 34 8.33 -2.63 -7.29
C GLN A 34 6.96 -3.30 -7.07
N MET A 35 6.12 -3.36 -8.10
CA MET A 35 4.86 -4.09 -8.07
C MET A 35 5.09 -5.59 -7.88
N ASP A 36 5.97 -6.21 -8.66
CA ASP A 36 6.29 -7.64 -8.50
C ASP A 36 6.98 -7.94 -7.17
N LEU A 37 7.87 -7.06 -6.70
CA LEU A 37 8.52 -7.20 -5.40
C LEU A 37 7.49 -7.21 -4.27
N LEU A 38 6.55 -6.26 -4.25
CA LEU A 38 5.51 -6.24 -3.22
C LEU A 38 4.54 -7.40 -3.36
N ARG A 39 4.23 -7.85 -4.58
CA ARG A 39 3.51 -9.10 -4.80
C ARG A 39 4.23 -10.26 -4.09
N ARG A 40 5.54 -10.40 -4.27
CA ARG A 40 6.36 -11.44 -3.61
C ARG A 40 6.39 -11.29 -2.10
N VAL A 41 6.48 -10.07 -1.57
CA VAL A 41 6.34 -9.82 -0.12
C VAL A 41 5.01 -10.34 0.37
N THR A 42 3.90 -9.94 -0.25
CA THR A 42 2.58 -10.32 0.25
C THR A 42 2.23 -11.80 0.05
N MET A 43 2.96 -12.49 -0.82
CA MET A 43 2.83 -13.93 -1.05
C MET A 43 3.87 -14.77 -0.29
N GLY A 44 4.89 -14.14 0.31
CA GLY A 44 6.07 -14.80 0.87
C GLY A 44 6.83 -15.63 -0.17
N GLU A 45 7.29 -14.97 -1.22
CA GLU A 45 8.04 -15.56 -2.35
C GLU A 45 9.34 -14.78 -2.63
N LEU A 46 9.95 -14.18 -1.61
CA LEU A 46 11.19 -13.42 -1.71
C LEU A 46 12.40 -14.35 -1.91
N SER A 47 12.40 -15.53 -1.28
CA SER A 47 13.49 -16.49 -1.42
C SER A 47 13.67 -17.00 -2.85
N GLU A 48 12.64 -16.92 -3.70
CA GLU A 48 12.73 -17.26 -5.12
C GLU A 48 13.69 -16.34 -5.90
N ILE A 49 13.89 -15.09 -5.45
CA ILE A 49 14.73 -14.09 -6.16
C ILE A 49 15.94 -13.63 -5.36
N PHE A 50 15.92 -13.80 -4.02
CA PHE A 50 17.02 -13.41 -3.14
C PHE A 50 17.70 -14.60 -2.44
N GLY A 51 17.21 -15.83 -2.63
CA GLY A 51 17.82 -17.05 -2.12
C GLY A 51 17.43 -17.41 -0.68
N GLU A 52 18.14 -18.39 -0.13
CA GLU A 52 17.78 -19.08 1.12
C GLU A 52 17.70 -18.17 2.36
N GLY A 53 18.44 -17.05 2.36
CA GLY A 53 18.42 -16.06 3.45
C GLY A 53 17.03 -15.46 3.69
N PHE A 54 16.14 -15.50 2.69
CA PHE A 54 14.78 -14.96 2.78
C PHE A 54 13.72 -15.99 3.18
N VAL A 55 14.07 -17.27 3.40
CA VAL A 55 13.10 -18.33 3.72
C VAL A 55 12.32 -18.02 5.01
N ASN A 56 12.97 -17.46 6.03
CA ASN A 56 12.28 -17.11 7.28
C ASN A 56 11.36 -15.89 7.10
N ALA A 57 11.74 -14.93 6.25
CA ALA A 57 10.86 -13.84 5.85
C ALA A 57 9.61 -14.39 5.13
N ASP A 58 9.79 -15.32 4.20
CA ASP A 58 8.67 -15.96 3.47
C ASP A 58 7.72 -16.71 4.40
N LYS A 59 8.25 -17.46 5.38
CA LYS A 59 7.43 -18.13 6.40
C LYS A 59 6.59 -17.11 7.20
N LEU A 60 7.21 -16.02 7.63
CA LEU A 60 6.51 -14.97 8.37
C LEU A 60 5.40 -14.35 7.53
N LEU A 61 5.72 -13.93 6.30
CA LEU A 61 4.80 -13.25 5.39
C LEU A 61 3.62 -14.14 4.99
N ARG A 62 3.86 -15.44 4.72
CA ARG A 62 2.79 -16.42 4.49
C ARG A 62 1.88 -16.60 5.71
N SER A 63 2.45 -16.54 6.92
CA SER A 63 1.69 -16.67 8.16
C SER A 63 0.73 -15.51 8.40
N LEU A 64 0.98 -14.33 7.82
CA LEU A 64 0.08 -13.18 7.88
C LEU A 64 -1.19 -13.37 7.04
N GLY A 65 -1.15 -14.27 6.06
CA GLY A 65 -2.36 -14.72 5.35
C GLY A 65 -3.03 -13.67 4.45
N PHE A 66 -2.26 -12.73 3.89
CA PHE A 66 -2.80 -11.67 3.02
C PHE A 66 -3.64 -12.23 1.86
N ALA A 67 -3.10 -13.18 1.10
CA ALA A 67 -3.79 -13.80 -0.04
C ALA A 67 -5.14 -14.42 0.35
N LYS A 68 -5.16 -15.18 1.44
CA LYS A 68 -6.39 -15.80 1.96
C LYS A 68 -7.44 -14.74 2.28
N LYS A 69 -7.05 -13.66 2.95
CA LYS A 69 -7.98 -12.56 3.29
C LYS A 69 -8.46 -11.82 2.04
N SER A 70 -7.58 -11.55 1.08
CA SER A 70 -7.92 -10.87 -0.17
C SER A 70 -8.92 -11.66 -1.01
N LEU A 71 -8.77 -12.98 -1.10
CA LEU A 71 -9.72 -13.85 -1.80
C LEU A 71 -11.11 -13.79 -1.14
N GLN A 72 -11.18 -13.85 0.19
CA GLN A 72 -12.45 -13.67 0.93
C GLN A 72 -13.10 -12.31 0.67
N ILE A 73 -12.28 -11.25 0.52
CA ILE A 73 -12.80 -9.92 0.18
C ILE A 73 -13.37 -9.95 -1.24
N ILE A 74 -12.64 -10.52 -2.21
CA ILE A 74 -13.09 -10.66 -3.61
C ILE A 74 -14.45 -11.36 -3.69
N ASP A 75 -14.64 -12.44 -2.94
CA ASP A 75 -15.90 -13.19 -2.90
C ASP A 75 -17.08 -12.36 -2.38
N SER A 76 -16.80 -11.31 -1.60
CA SER A 76 -17.80 -10.38 -1.05
C SER A 76 -18.02 -9.11 -1.86
N LEU A 77 -17.21 -8.86 -2.90
CA LEU A 77 -17.29 -7.66 -3.71
C LEU A 77 -18.54 -7.66 -4.60
N SER A 78 -19.12 -6.47 -4.80
CA SER A 78 -20.16 -6.29 -5.81
C SER A 78 -19.60 -6.49 -7.22
N THR A 79 -20.47 -6.83 -8.19
CA THR A 79 -20.10 -6.93 -9.61
C THR A 79 -19.37 -5.69 -10.11
N LYS A 80 -19.78 -4.49 -9.65
CA LYS A 80 -19.15 -3.23 -10.03
C LYS A 80 -17.71 -3.12 -9.53
N GLU A 81 -17.43 -3.55 -8.30
CA GLU A 81 -16.08 -3.53 -7.72
C GLU A 81 -15.18 -4.59 -8.37
N LEU A 82 -15.71 -5.78 -8.64
CA LEU A 82 -15.00 -6.82 -9.39
C LEU A 82 -14.57 -6.34 -10.77
N LEU A 83 -15.46 -5.66 -11.52
CA LEU A 83 -15.13 -5.12 -12.84
C LEU A 83 -14.04 -4.04 -12.77
N ILE A 84 -13.98 -3.25 -11.69
CA ILE A 84 -12.92 -2.25 -11.47
C ILE A 84 -11.58 -2.94 -11.23
N LEU A 85 -11.57 -3.95 -10.36
CA LEU A 85 -10.37 -4.70 -10.00
C LEU A 85 -9.83 -5.48 -11.20
N GLN A 86 -10.73 -6.07 -11.98
CA GLN A 86 -10.44 -6.80 -13.21
C GLN A 86 -9.85 -5.86 -14.29
N ALA A 87 -10.44 -4.68 -14.50
CA ALA A 87 -9.89 -3.69 -15.44
C ALA A 87 -8.46 -3.25 -15.06
N PHE A 88 -8.22 -2.97 -13.76
CA PHE A 88 -6.88 -2.62 -13.29
C PHE A 88 -5.88 -3.77 -13.51
N LYS A 89 -6.25 -5.00 -13.15
CA LYS A 89 -5.46 -6.21 -13.38
C LYS A 89 -5.08 -6.35 -14.86
N ASP A 90 -6.05 -6.16 -15.76
CA ASP A 90 -5.84 -6.30 -17.20
C ASP A 90 -4.89 -5.23 -17.74
N GLY A 91 -4.97 -4.00 -17.24
CA GLY A 91 -4.01 -2.94 -17.54
C GLY A 91 -2.57 -3.31 -17.15
N VAL A 92 -2.39 -3.83 -15.93
CA VAL A 92 -1.07 -4.28 -15.45
C VAL A 92 -0.51 -5.38 -16.33
N ASN A 93 -1.33 -6.41 -16.60
CA ASN A 93 -0.92 -7.55 -17.42
C ASN A 93 -0.65 -7.16 -18.88
N HIS A 94 -1.39 -6.18 -19.41
CA HIS A 94 -1.12 -5.66 -20.74
C HIS A 94 0.32 -5.11 -20.82
N TYR A 95 0.75 -4.29 -19.85
CA TYR A 95 2.12 -3.80 -19.80
C TYR A 95 3.13 -4.94 -19.57
N PHE A 96 2.86 -5.88 -18.67
CA PHE A 96 3.78 -7.01 -18.42
C PHE A 96 4.02 -7.87 -19.66
N ASN A 97 3.00 -8.04 -20.51
CA ASN A 97 3.13 -8.75 -21.78
C ASN A 97 3.96 -7.97 -22.83
N GLU A 98 4.03 -6.64 -22.73
CA GLU A 98 4.85 -5.79 -23.62
C GLU A 98 6.33 -5.75 -23.22
N LEU A 99 6.70 -6.27 -22.06
CA LEU A 99 8.07 -6.21 -21.53
C LEU A 99 9.10 -7.08 -22.28
N ASP A 100 8.71 -7.79 -23.35
CA ASP A 100 9.59 -8.74 -24.03
C ASP A 100 10.82 -8.04 -24.64
N GLY A 101 11.96 -8.18 -23.95
CA GLY A 101 13.25 -7.55 -24.29
C GLY A 101 13.51 -6.17 -23.67
N ARG A 102 12.56 -5.58 -22.93
CA ARG A 102 12.68 -4.25 -22.30
C ARG A 102 12.38 -4.29 -20.80
N LEU A 103 12.88 -5.31 -20.13
CA LEU A 103 12.72 -5.45 -18.69
C LEU A 103 13.44 -4.30 -17.96
N PRO A 104 12.81 -3.72 -16.92
CA PRO A 104 13.53 -2.89 -15.96
C PRO A 104 14.82 -3.58 -15.48
N PRO A 105 15.90 -2.82 -15.21
CA PRO A 105 17.22 -3.39 -14.89
C PRO A 105 17.21 -4.43 -13.79
N GLU A 106 16.35 -4.27 -12.78
CA GLU A 106 16.27 -5.15 -11.62
C GLU A 106 15.87 -6.58 -12.00
N PHE A 107 14.93 -6.75 -12.94
CA PHE A 107 14.56 -8.06 -13.47
C PHE A 107 15.70 -8.72 -14.25
N ALA A 108 16.47 -7.93 -15.01
CA ALA A 108 17.62 -8.42 -15.77
C ALA A 108 18.77 -8.83 -14.85
N ILE A 109 19.08 -8.03 -13.82
CA ILE A 109 20.12 -8.30 -12.83
C ILE A 109 19.78 -9.56 -12.02
N LEU A 110 18.53 -9.71 -11.60
CA LEU A 110 18.07 -10.87 -10.82
C LEU A 110 17.70 -12.07 -11.69
N GLY A 111 17.77 -11.95 -13.02
CA GLY A 111 17.59 -13.06 -13.95
C GLY A 111 16.17 -13.65 -14.01
N TYR A 112 15.11 -12.84 -13.83
CA TYR A 112 13.73 -13.34 -13.85
C TYR A 112 12.76 -12.39 -14.56
N LYS A 113 11.59 -12.91 -14.94
CA LYS A 113 10.47 -12.12 -15.51
C LYS A 113 9.32 -12.02 -14.50
N PRO A 114 8.56 -10.90 -14.45
CA PRO A 114 7.40 -10.80 -13.57
C PRO A 114 6.36 -11.86 -13.91
N ARG A 115 5.65 -12.37 -12.89
CA ARG A 115 4.49 -13.26 -13.09
C ARG A 115 3.24 -12.41 -13.42
N PRO A 116 2.22 -13.00 -14.07
CA PRO A 116 0.93 -12.34 -14.25
C PRO A 116 0.38 -11.77 -12.94
N TRP A 117 -0.17 -10.57 -13.03
CA TRP A 117 -0.89 -9.92 -11.95
C TRP A 117 -2.29 -10.53 -11.82
N GLU A 118 -2.65 -10.91 -10.60
CA GLU A 118 -3.96 -11.42 -10.23
C GLU A 118 -4.73 -10.38 -9.41
N MET A 119 -6.06 -10.46 -9.43
CA MET A 119 -6.93 -9.51 -8.71
C MET A 119 -6.58 -9.39 -7.22
N HIS A 120 -6.27 -10.51 -6.56
CA HIS A 120 -5.97 -10.53 -5.14
C HIS A 120 -4.63 -9.86 -4.80
N HIS A 121 -3.68 -9.77 -5.74
CA HIS A 121 -2.41 -9.07 -5.50
C HIS A 121 -2.64 -7.58 -5.19
N THR A 122 -3.61 -6.94 -5.83
CA THR A 122 -3.99 -5.54 -5.54
C THR A 122 -4.48 -5.37 -4.10
N LEU A 123 -5.31 -6.30 -3.62
CA LEU A 123 -5.88 -6.24 -2.26
C LEU A 123 -4.87 -6.67 -1.20
N ASN A 124 -3.95 -7.57 -1.53
CA ASN A 124 -2.86 -7.97 -0.65
C ASN A 124 -2.06 -6.76 -0.16
N LEU A 125 -1.88 -5.76 -1.03
CA LEU A 125 -1.14 -4.55 -0.71
C LEU A 125 -1.85 -3.70 0.34
N ILE A 126 -3.19 -3.69 0.36
CA ILE A 126 -3.95 -3.05 1.45
C ILE A 126 -3.69 -3.79 2.77
N GLY A 127 -3.66 -5.12 2.74
CA GLY A 127 -3.31 -5.94 3.90
C GLY A 127 -1.88 -5.66 4.38
N TYR A 128 -0.93 -5.62 3.46
CA TYR A 128 0.47 -5.28 3.75
C TYR A 128 0.61 -3.88 4.33
N MET A 129 -0.02 -2.87 3.74
CA MET A 129 -0.06 -1.52 4.28
C MET A 129 -0.68 -1.49 5.68
N SER A 130 -1.74 -2.26 5.92
CA SER A 130 -2.35 -2.35 7.26
C SER A 130 -1.40 -2.98 8.27
N TRP A 131 -0.61 -3.96 7.84
CA TRP A 131 0.43 -4.56 8.67
C TRP A 131 1.62 -3.61 8.88
N ASP A 132 2.04 -2.85 7.88
CA ASP A 132 3.16 -1.91 8.00
C ASP A 132 2.80 -0.69 8.85
N LEU A 133 1.61 -0.12 8.64
CA LEU A 133 1.07 1.02 9.39
C LEU A 133 0.67 0.67 10.83
N LYS A 134 0.70 -0.61 11.20
CA LYS A 134 0.44 -0.97 12.59
C LYS A 134 1.53 -0.30 13.44
N VAL A 135 1.12 0.60 14.32
CA VAL A 135 2.02 1.13 15.36
C VAL A 135 2.22 0.00 16.37
N GLY A 136 3.10 -0.92 16.00
CA GLY A 136 3.51 -2.04 16.84
C GLY A 136 4.49 -1.50 17.86
N TRP A 137 4.00 -1.16 19.03
CA TRP A 137 4.75 -1.47 20.24
C TRP A 137 4.96 -2.97 20.12
N ASP A 138 6.15 -3.40 19.72
CA ASP A 138 6.34 -4.78 19.32
C ASP A 138 5.94 -5.64 20.52
N GLN A 139 4.80 -6.32 20.36
CA GLN A 139 4.15 -7.01 21.48
C GLN A 139 5.12 -8.02 22.12
N PHE A 140 6.08 -8.48 21.32
CA PHE A 140 7.22 -9.29 21.70
C PHE A 140 8.21 -8.58 22.64
N PHE A 141 8.66 -7.35 22.38
CA PHE A 141 9.44 -6.58 23.36
C PHE A 141 8.64 -6.34 24.63
N LEU A 142 7.35 -6.02 24.53
CA LEU A 142 6.52 -5.86 25.73
C LEU A 142 6.44 -7.18 26.53
N LEU A 143 6.33 -8.33 25.86
CA LEU A 143 6.39 -9.64 26.53
C LEU A 143 7.76 -9.91 27.17
N GLN A 144 8.87 -9.63 26.47
CA GLN A 144 10.23 -9.76 27.02
C GLN A 144 10.48 -8.81 28.18
N LEU A 145 9.99 -7.58 28.08
CA LEU A 145 10.13 -6.55 29.11
C LEU A 145 9.36 -6.95 30.37
N LYS A 146 8.14 -7.50 30.21
CA LYS A 146 7.34 -8.06 31.31
C LYS A 146 8.09 -9.12 32.11
N GLU A 147 8.95 -9.92 31.46
CA GLU A 147 9.78 -10.93 32.14
C GLU A 147 11.00 -10.32 32.87
N ARG A 148 11.41 -9.10 32.52
CA ARG A 148 12.63 -8.44 33.03
C ARG A 148 12.38 -7.32 34.04
N ILE A 149 11.17 -6.78 34.12
CA ILE A 149 10.82 -5.69 35.05
C ILE A 149 9.65 -6.08 35.96
N ASP A 150 9.53 -5.41 37.09
CA ASP A 150 8.44 -5.68 38.02
C ASP A 150 7.06 -5.30 37.43
N SER A 151 6.04 -6.03 37.86
CA SER A 151 4.66 -5.86 37.38
C SER A 151 4.10 -4.44 37.60
N SER A 152 4.59 -3.70 38.62
CA SER A 152 4.14 -2.33 38.88
C SER A 152 4.71 -1.35 37.85
N ARG A 153 6.00 -1.45 37.50
CA ARG A 153 6.65 -0.64 36.46
C ARG A 153 6.15 -1.02 35.07
N PHE A 154 5.95 -2.30 34.79
CA PHE A 154 5.40 -2.74 33.49
C PHE A 154 4.01 -2.14 33.22
N LYS A 155 3.15 -2.06 34.24
CA LYS A 155 1.83 -1.41 34.13
C LYS A 155 1.91 0.09 33.86
N GLN A 156 3.00 0.77 34.21
CA GLN A 156 3.19 2.19 33.91
C GLN A 156 3.57 2.45 32.44
N LEU A 157 4.13 1.45 31.75
CA LEU A 157 4.55 1.56 30.35
C LEU A 157 3.42 1.33 29.34
N LEU A 158 2.29 0.79 29.80
CA LEU A 158 1.15 0.48 28.95
C LEU A 158 0.04 1.51 29.16
N PRO A 159 -0.65 1.93 28.08
CA PRO A 159 -1.90 2.67 28.24
C PRO A 159 -2.89 1.84 29.06
N ASN A 160 -3.88 2.49 29.68
CA ASN A 160 -4.81 1.85 30.60
C ASN A 160 -5.44 0.57 30.01
N LEU A 161 -4.90 -0.59 30.41
CA LEU A 161 -5.29 -1.90 29.91
C LEU A 161 -6.75 -2.26 30.25
N ALA A 162 -7.37 -1.55 31.20
CA ALA A 162 -8.80 -1.70 31.46
C ALA A 162 -9.68 -1.33 30.25
N MET A 163 -9.14 -0.57 29.29
CA MET A 163 -9.79 -0.25 28.02
C MET A 163 -9.59 -1.33 26.94
N HIS A 164 -8.66 -2.27 27.12
CA HIS A 164 -8.35 -3.34 26.18
C HIS A 164 -8.68 -4.70 26.80
N LYS A 165 -9.96 -5.10 26.70
CA LYS A 165 -10.49 -6.31 27.37
C LYS A 165 -10.14 -7.61 26.65
N ASP A 166 -9.68 -7.55 25.41
CA ASP A 166 -9.50 -8.73 24.56
C ASP A 166 -8.02 -9.09 24.44
N CYS A 167 -7.63 -10.18 25.10
CA CYS A 167 -6.36 -10.84 24.83
C CYS A 167 -6.55 -11.81 23.66
N VAL A 168 -5.94 -11.53 22.50
CA VAL A 168 -6.09 -12.36 21.30
C VAL A 168 -5.45 -13.74 21.49
N TYR A 169 -4.42 -13.87 22.35
CA TYR A 169 -3.73 -15.13 22.62
C TYR A 169 -3.33 -15.29 24.11
N PRO A 170 -4.27 -15.60 25.01
CA PRO A 170 -4.02 -15.61 26.46
C PRO A 170 -3.12 -16.75 26.95
N GLN A 171 -2.84 -17.78 26.13
CA GLN A 171 -2.16 -19.00 26.55
C GLN A 171 -0.79 -19.27 25.88
N LYS A 172 -0.26 -18.36 25.05
CA LYS A 172 1.04 -18.59 24.39
C LYS A 172 2.16 -17.81 25.08
N ASN A 173 3.02 -18.53 25.80
CA ASN A 173 4.36 -18.04 26.10
C ASN A 173 5.18 -18.13 24.81
N ILE A 174 5.50 -16.98 24.23
CA ILE A 174 6.37 -16.91 23.06
C ILE A 174 7.77 -16.67 23.59
N SER A 175 8.52 -17.75 23.80
CA SER A 175 9.91 -17.70 24.24
C SER A 175 10.78 -18.63 23.41
N GLY A 176 12.07 -18.32 23.33
CA GLY A 176 13.05 -19.17 22.66
C GLY A 176 13.21 -18.92 21.14
N PRO A 177 13.61 -19.94 20.36
CA PRO A 177 14.06 -19.81 18.97
C PRO A 177 13.07 -19.13 18.01
N LEU A 178 11.77 -19.32 18.22
CA LEU A 178 10.72 -18.75 17.36
C LEU A 178 10.73 -17.22 17.38
N LEU A 179 11.06 -16.62 18.53
CA LEU A 179 11.12 -15.18 18.68
C LEU A 179 12.34 -14.60 17.94
N THR A 180 13.48 -15.29 18.03
CA THR A 180 14.68 -14.95 17.26
C THR A 180 14.44 -15.09 15.76
N GLU A 181 13.78 -16.15 15.31
CA GLU A 181 13.41 -16.32 13.90
C GLU A 181 12.49 -15.20 13.41
N TYR A 182 11.52 -14.78 14.24
CA TYR A 182 10.64 -13.65 13.94
C TYR A 182 11.44 -12.34 13.78
N TYR A 183 12.31 -12.00 14.72
CA TYR A 183 13.09 -10.76 14.65
C TYR A 183 14.04 -10.75 13.44
N ASN A 184 14.72 -11.86 13.16
CA ASN A 184 15.58 -11.99 11.98
C ASN A 184 14.78 -11.84 10.68
N ALA A 185 13.57 -12.38 10.63
CA ALA A 185 12.67 -12.24 9.48
C ALA A 185 12.23 -10.78 9.28
N ILE A 186 11.90 -10.06 10.36
CA ILE A 186 11.58 -8.62 10.31
C ILE A 186 12.79 -7.81 9.82
N GLU A 187 13.97 -8.03 10.39
CA GLU A 187 15.20 -7.32 9.98
C GLU A 187 15.52 -7.55 8.49
N THR A 188 15.31 -8.78 8.00
CA THR A 188 15.47 -9.12 6.58
C THR A 188 14.48 -8.35 5.69
N ILE A 189 13.23 -8.19 6.14
CA ILE A 189 12.20 -7.41 5.42
C ILE A 189 12.52 -5.91 5.46
N ASP A 190 12.94 -5.40 6.62
CA ASP A 190 13.30 -4.00 6.81
C ASP A 190 14.51 -3.60 5.94
N GLY A 191 15.46 -4.52 5.74
CA GLY A 191 16.58 -4.35 4.84
C GLY A 191 16.20 -4.10 3.38
N LEU A 192 14.98 -4.48 2.95
CA LEU A 192 14.46 -4.15 1.62
C LEU A 192 13.94 -2.71 1.51
N ASN A 193 13.85 -1.98 2.62
CA ASN A 193 13.37 -0.60 2.70
C ASN A 193 11.97 -0.41 2.07
N LEU A 194 11.08 -1.38 2.31
CA LEU A 194 9.70 -1.41 1.81
C LEU A 194 8.68 -0.79 2.79
N ASN A 195 9.17 -0.10 3.83
CA ASN A 195 8.35 0.63 4.78
C ASN A 195 7.40 1.58 4.05
N VAL A 196 6.10 1.44 4.28
CA VAL A 196 5.07 2.26 3.62
C VAL A 196 5.16 3.66 4.17
N PHE A 197 5.11 3.85 5.49
CA PHE A 197 4.94 5.18 6.08
C PHE A 197 5.90 5.45 7.23
N SER A 198 6.46 6.66 7.25
CA SER A 198 7.31 7.13 8.35
C SER A 198 6.70 8.30 9.11
N ALA A 199 6.10 9.29 8.41
CA ALA A 199 5.50 10.46 9.05
C ALA A 199 4.54 11.22 8.10
N SER A 200 3.65 12.05 8.64
CA SER A 200 2.78 12.94 7.86
C SER A 200 2.53 14.26 8.58
N ASN A 201 2.46 15.34 7.79
CA ASN A 201 1.94 16.63 8.21
C ASN A 201 0.75 16.99 7.33
N ASN A 202 -0.35 17.41 7.96
CA ASN A 202 -1.55 17.87 7.27
C ASN A 202 -2.01 19.18 7.88
N TRP A 203 -2.16 20.21 7.05
CA TRP A 203 -2.67 21.53 7.45
C TRP A 203 -3.94 21.86 6.68
N ALA A 204 -4.96 22.31 7.40
CA ALA A 204 -6.16 22.88 6.84
C ALA A 204 -6.38 24.27 7.44
N VAL A 205 -6.54 25.28 6.58
CA VAL A 205 -6.80 26.67 6.98
C VAL A 205 -8.16 27.05 6.41
N SER A 206 -9.04 27.57 7.26
CA SER A 206 -10.36 28.04 6.82
C SER A 206 -10.22 29.30 5.93
N GLY A 207 -11.21 29.54 5.07
CA GLY A 207 -11.23 30.73 4.23
C GLY A 207 -11.15 32.03 5.02
N ALA A 208 -11.75 32.07 6.22
CA ALA A 208 -11.74 33.21 7.13
C ALA A 208 -10.34 33.58 7.64
N LEU A 209 -9.40 32.62 7.66
CA LEU A 209 -8.01 32.82 8.09
C LEU A 209 -7.06 33.00 6.90
N SER A 210 -7.57 33.04 5.67
CA SER A 210 -6.79 33.18 4.43
C SER A 210 -6.95 34.56 3.81
N LYS A 211 -5.89 35.12 3.20
CA LYS A 211 -5.99 36.36 2.41
C LYS A 211 -6.95 36.26 1.23
N THR A 212 -7.16 35.05 0.71
CA THR A 212 -8.01 34.81 -0.47
C THR A 212 -9.48 34.58 -0.13
N GLY A 213 -9.85 34.49 1.15
CA GLY A 213 -11.20 34.10 1.58
C GLY A 213 -11.55 32.63 1.26
N LYS A 214 -10.58 31.81 0.84
CA LYS A 214 -10.78 30.42 0.37
C LYS A 214 -9.99 29.45 1.26
N PRO A 215 -10.52 28.25 1.53
CA PRO A 215 -9.80 27.27 2.34
C PRO A 215 -8.47 26.88 1.67
N LEU A 216 -7.43 26.64 2.48
CA LEU A 216 -6.14 26.13 2.06
C LEU A 216 -5.92 24.74 2.66
N LEU A 217 -5.39 23.82 1.86
CA LEU A 217 -5.03 22.48 2.28
C LEU A 217 -3.59 22.21 1.86
N ALA A 218 -2.76 21.75 2.81
CA ALA A 218 -1.41 21.31 2.54
C ALA A 218 -1.20 19.91 3.15
N GLN A 219 -0.63 19.01 2.35
CA GLN A 219 -0.32 17.66 2.78
C GLN A 219 1.13 17.37 2.43
N ARG A 220 1.88 16.82 3.38
CA ARG A 220 3.24 16.32 3.17
C ARG A 220 3.35 14.97 3.84
N HIS A 221 3.64 13.96 3.04
CA HIS A 221 3.84 12.59 3.51
C HIS A 221 5.31 12.20 3.35
N ALA A 222 5.84 11.48 4.32
CA ALA A 222 7.10 10.74 4.21
C ALA A 222 6.74 9.26 4.01
N PHE A 223 6.49 8.87 2.76
CA PHE A 223 6.35 7.47 2.36
C PHE A 223 7.71 6.90 1.95
N GLY A 224 7.91 5.59 2.12
CA GLY A 224 9.11 4.91 1.61
C GLY A 224 9.21 5.02 0.08
N VAL A 225 10.43 5.23 -0.41
CA VAL A 225 10.71 5.47 -1.83
C VAL A 225 10.28 4.28 -2.72
N LEU A 226 10.33 3.08 -2.15
CA LEU A 226 10.08 1.83 -2.88
C LEU A 226 8.62 1.37 -2.85
N VAL A 227 7.73 2.06 -2.12
CA VAL A 227 6.31 1.71 -2.09
C VAL A 227 5.57 2.48 -3.20
N PRO A 228 4.93 1.78 -4.16
CA PRO A 228 4.14 2.43 -5.19
C PRO A 228 2.89 3.09 -4.58
N GLN A 229 2.80 4.41 -4.71
CA GLN A 229 1.80 5.26 -4.04
C GLN A 229 0.35 5.10 -4.59
N HIS A 230 0.15 4.29 -5.64
CA HIS A 230 -1.13 4.20 -6.37
C HIS A 230 -1.59 2.78 -6.69
N LEU A 231 -1.31 1.80 -5.83
CA LEU A 231 -1.72 0.41 -6.07
C LEU A 231 -3.20 0.14 -5.80
N VAL A 232 -3.88 1.04 -5.08
CA VAL A 232 -5.32 0.90 -4.78
C VAL A 232 -6.10 1.79 -5.76
N PRO A 233 -6.97 1.22 -6.62
CA PRO A 233 -7.76 1.98 -7.57
C PRO A 233 -8.72 2.93 -6.82
N ASN A 234 -8.42 4.22 -6.82
CA ASN A 234 -9.28 5.27 -6.28
C ASN A 234 -9.52 6.33 -7.35
N ALA A 235 -10.47 6.08 -8.26
CA ALA A 235 -10.85 7.03 -9.29
C ALA A 235 -12.34 7.45 -9.15
N SER A 236 -12.58 8.74 -8.90
CA SER A 236 -13.91 9.34 -8.83
C SER A 236 -14.23 10.09 -10.14
N GLY A 237 -15.52 10.17 -10.48
CA GLY A 237 -15.95 10.49 -11.84
C GLY A 237 -16.57 11.85 -12.08
N CYS A 238 -16.34 12.36 -13.29
CA CYS A 238 -17.26 13.27 -13.97
C CYS A 238 -17.46 12.76 -15.41
N THR A 239 -18.71 12.78 -15.87
CA THR A 239 -19.24 12.07 -17.05
C THR A 239 -18.71 12.52 -18.42
N ARG A 240 -17.60 13.27 -18.50
CA ARG A 240 -16.92 13.57 -19.77
C ARG A 240 -15.38 13.64 -19.71
N GLN A 241 -14.78 13.70 -18.52
CA GLN A 241 -13.32 13.68 -18.33
C GLN A 241 -13.03 13.18 -16.91
N PHE A 242 -12.45 12.00 -16.79
CA PHE A 242 -11.70 11.63 -15.59
C PHE A 242 -10.31 12.28 -15.69
N LYS A 243 -9.71 12.68 -14.58
CA LYS A 243 -8.31 13.13 -14.53
C LYS A 243 -7.67 12.63 -13.24
N CYS A 244 -6.85 11.59 -13.36
CA CYS A 244 -5.95 11.16 -12.31
C CYS A 244 -4.57 11.76 -12.61
N CYS A 245 -3.99 12.48 -11.65
CA CYS A 245 -2.60 12.94 -11.71
C CYS A 245 -1.74 11.94 -10.90
N GLY A 246 -0.61 11.52 -11.46
CA GLY A 246 0.35 10.62 -10.82
C GLY A 246 1.23 11.25 -9.70
N PRO A 247 2.36 10.60 -9.34
CA PRO A 247 2.99 10.66 -8.01
C PRO A 247 3.81 11.93 -7.65
N HIS A 248 3.79 12.99 -8.47
CA HIS A 248 4.54 14.24 -8.21
C HIS A 248 3.65 15.46 -7.96
N ALA A 249 2.37 15.27 -7.62
CA ALA A 249 1.43 16.38 -7.45
C ALA A 249 1.62 17.11 -6.10
N SER A 250 2.73 17.84 -5.94
CA SER A 250 2.79 19.04 -5.11
C SER A 250 2.16 20.21 -5.90
N GLY A 251 0.87 20.12 -6.19
CA GLY A 251 0.19 21.11 -7.02
C GLY A 251 -1.32 20.89 -7.04
N GLY A 252 -2.04 21.68 -6.24
CA GLY A 252 -3.49 21.69 -6.24
C GLY A 252 -4.04 21.95 -7.65
N THR A 253 -4.87 21.06 -8.16
CA THR A 253 -5.59 21.26 -9.42
C THR A 253 -7.09 21.34 -9.15
N LEU A 254 -7.71 22.44 -9.59
CA LEU A 254 -9.14 22.70 -9.49
C LEU A 254 -9.96 21.81 -10.48
N TYR A 255 -10.89 20.95 -10.01
CA TYR A 255 -11.93 20.24 -10.81
C TYR A 255 -13.42 20.52 -10.54
N ARG A 256 -14.22 20.98 -11.53
CA ARG A 256 -15.67 21.30 -11.38
C ARG A 256 -16.52 20.01 -11.41
N GLY A 257 -17.00 19.49 -10.28
CA GLY A 257 -18.28 18.74 -10.18
C GLY A 257 -18.62 18.19 -8.76
N ARG A 258 -19.94 18.01 -8.49
CA ARG A 258 -20.65 17.51 -7.27
C ARG A 258 -19.93 16.49 -6.35
N PRO A 259 -20.37 16.33 -5.07
CA PRO A 259 -19.67 15.51 -4.06
C PRO A 259 -19.50 14.04 -4.49
N GLN A 260 -18.30 13.50 -4.31
CA GLN A 260 -17.85 12.16 -4.73
C GLN A 260 -17.22 11.43 -3.52
N PRO A 261 -17.11 10.08 -3.54
CA PRO A 261 -16.63 9.32 -2.39
C PRO A 261 -15.20 9.71 -1.99
N LYS A 262 -14.92 9.61 -0.69
CA LYS A 262 -13.70 10.08 -0.03
C LYS A 262 -12.45 9.42 -0.65
N HIS A 263 -11.59 10.23 -1.27
CA HIS A 263 -10.23 9.83 -1.61
C HIS A 263 -9.43 9.64 -0.33
N CYS A 264 -8.49 8.68 -0.29
CA CYS A 264 -7.53 8.61 0.81
C CYS A 264 -6.72 9.91 0.90
N LEU A 265 -6.29 10.46 -0.25
CA LEU A 265 -5.61 11.75 -0.40
C LEU A 265 -5.94 12.35 -1.77
N GLY A 266 -6.47 13.56 -1.80
CA GLY A 266 -6.82 14.25 -3.04
C GLY A 266 -7.82 15.39 -2.81
N ALA A 267 -7.70 16.45 -3.60
CA ALA A 267 -8.68 17.55 -3.63
C ALA A 267 -9.38 17.58 -4.98
N ASN A 268 -10.72 17.68 -4.96
CA ASN A 268 -11.52 18.07 -6.12
C ASN A 268 -12.12 19.48 -5.84
N GLN A 269 -12.73 20.22 -6.79
CA GLN A 269 -13.24 21.59 -6.46
C GLN A 269 -14.36 21.61 -5.40
N TYR A 270 -14.87 20.47 -5.03
CA TYR A 270 -15.98 20.24 -4.12
C TYR A 270 -15.54 19.28 -3.01
N LEU A 271 -14.79 19.83 -2.06
CA LEU A 271 -14.69 19.30 -0.71
C LEU A 271 -15.67 20.14 0.12
N TYR A 272 -16.89 19.65 0.27
CA TYR A 272 -17.89 20.24 1.16
C TYR A 272 -17.75 19.64 2.56
#